data_AF-A0A254SBP4-F1
#
_entry.id   AF-A0A254SBP4-F1
#
_cell.length_a   1.000
_cell.length_b   1.000
_cell.length_c   1.000
_cell.angle_alpha   90.00
_cell.angle_beta   90.00
_cell.angle_gamma   90.00
#
_symmetry.space_group_name_H-M   'P 1'
#
loop_
_entity.id
_entity.type
_entity.pdbx_description
1 polymer ?
#
loop_
_entity_poly.entity_id
_entity_poly.type
_entity_poly.pdbx_seq_one_letter_code
_entity_poly.pdbx_strand_id
1 'polypeptide(L)' 'DNYAIHKAAIDSGLQQGLRQGLQQGLRQGLQQGLNVARQEMAKKMLLDNESVDKIVKYTELSEADVLAIKAALDQS' A
#
# COMPACT_ATOMS: atom_id res chain seq x y z
N ASP A 1 3.50 41.50 -21.36
CA ASP A 1 4.60 40.83 -22.09
C ASP A 1 4.30 39.33 -22.17
N ASN A 2 4.05 38.80 -23.38
CA ASN A 2 3.51 37.44 -23.56
C ASN A 2 4.46 36.35 -23.06
N TYR A 3 5.77 36.61 -23.11
CA TYR A 3 6.81 35.68 -22.65
C TYR A 3 6.65 35.33 -21.17
N ALA A 4 6.39 36.32 -20.32
CA ALA A 4 6.22 36.10 -18.88
C ALA A 4 4.99 35.24 -18.55
N ILE A 5 3.89 35.43 -19.30
CA ILE A 5 2.66 34.64 -19.13
C ILE A 5 2.91 33.18 -19.51
N HIS A 6 3.57 32.92 -20.65
CA HIS A 6 3.88 31.55 -21.07
C HIS A 6 4.82 30.83 -20.10
N LYS A 7 5.85 31.52 -19.61
CA LYS A 7 6.76 30.95 -18.61
C LYS A 7 6.02 30.60 -17.32
N ALA A 8 5.18 31.51 -16.81
CA ALA A 8 4.38 31.25 -15.61
C ALA A 8 3.40 30.08 -15.77
N ALA A 9 2.79 29.93 -16.96
CA ALA A 9 1.91 28.80 -17.26
C ALA A 9 2.65 27.46 -17.27
N ILE A 10 3.85 27.40 -17.88
CA ILE A 10 4.68 26.20 -17.90
C ILE A 10 5.15 25.84 -16.48
N ASP A 11 5.66 26.83 -15.73
CA ASP A 11 6.13 26.64 -14.36
C ASP A 11 4.99 26.12 -13.46
N SER A 12 3.78 26.68 -13.62
CA SER A 12 2.59 26.24 -12.89
C SER A 12 2.16 24.82 -13.25
N GLY A 13 2.14 24.48 -14.55
CA GLY A 13 1.81 23.14 -15.03
C GLY A 13 2.78 22.08 -14.51
N LEU A 14 4.09 22.38 -14.54
CA LEU A 14 5.12 21.49 -14.01
C LEU A 14 4.97 21.30 -12.50
N GLN A 15 4.77 22.38 -11.74
CA GLN A 15 4.56 22.28 -10.29
C GLN A 15 3.30 21.48 -9.93
N GLN A 16 2.21 21.67 -10.67
CA GLN A 16 0.98 20.89 -10.46
C GLN A 16 1.19 19.41 -10.78
N GLY A 17 1.83 19.10 -11.91
CA GLY A 17 2.14 17.72 -12.31
C GLY A 17 3.03 17.02 -11.28
N LEU A 18 4.10 17.68 -10.81
CA LEU A 18 4.99 17.14 -9.79
C LEU A 18 4.27 16.88 -8.46
N ARG A 19 3.45 17.83 -8.00
CA ARG A 19 2.67 17.67 -6.76
C ARG A 19 1.68 16.52 -6.85
N GLN A 20 0.96 16.41 -7.97
CA GLN A 20 0.00 15.33 -8.19
C GLN A 20 0.71 13.97 -8.26
N GLY A 21 1.80 13.87 -9.03
CA GLY A 21 2.58 12.64 -9.14
C GLY A 21 3.14 12.18 -7.81
N LEU A 22 3.73 13.10 -7.03
CA LEU A 22 4.27 12.77 -5.70
C LEU A 22 3.16 12.32 -4.74
N GLN A 23 2.03 13.01 -4.72
CA GLN A 23 0.91 12.66 -3.84
C GLN A 23 0.32 11.28 -4.17
N GLN A 24 0.17 10.98 -5.46
CA GLN A 24 -0.34 9.68 -5.91
C GLN A 24 0.67 8.57 -5.58
N GLY A 25 1.95 8.77 -5.91
CA GLY A 25 3.01 7.81 -5.63
C GLY A 25 3.15 7.51 -4.14
N LEU A 26 3.14 8.54 -3.29
CA LEU A 26 3.21 8.36 -1.83
C LEU A 26 2.00 7.56 -1.30
N ARG A 27 0.79 7.89 -1.76
CA ARG A 27 -0.43 7.17 -1.33
C ARG A 27 -0.39 5.70 -1.74
N GLN A 28 0.00 5.42 -2.98
CA GLN A 28 0.11 4.04 -3.48
C GLN A 28 1.19 3.27 -2.72
N GLY A 29 2.38 3.86 -2.54
CA GLY A 29 3.48 3.23 -1.81
C GLY A 29 3.12 2.93 -0.36
N LEU A 30 2.47 3.86 0.34
CA LEU A 30 2.01 3.65 1.72
C LEU A 30 0.96 2.53 1.80
N GLN A 31 -0.02 2.51 0.89
CA GLN A 31 -1.06 1.48 0.88
C GLN A 31 -0.48 0.09 0.60
N GLN A 32 0.46 -0.02 -0.35
CA GLN A 32 1.17 -1.26 -0.64
C GLN A 32 2.01 -1.71 0.56
N GLY A 33 2.78 -0.80 1.16
CA GLY A 33 3.60 -1.10 2.33
C GLY A 33 2.79 -1.59 3.53
N LEU A 34 1.65 -0.95 3.82
CA LEU A 34 0.73 -1.39 4.87
C LEU A 34 0.16 -2.79 4.58
N ASN A 35 -0.22 -3.07 3.33
CA ASN A 35 -0.74 -4.39 2.97
C ASN A 35 0.34 -5.47 3.13
N VAL A 36 1.56 -5.23 2.63
CA VAL A 36 2.69 -6.16 2.80
C VAL A 36 2.97 -6.40 4.29
N ALA A 37 3.01 -5.34 5.10
CA ALA A 37 3.24 -5.47 6.54
C ALA A 37 2.16 -6.33 7.24
N ARG A 38 0.89 -6.15 6.88
CA ARG A 38 -0.23 -6.97 7.40
C ARG A 38 -0.10 -8.43 7.00
N GLN A 39 0.24 -8.72 5.73
CA GLN A 39 0.45 -10.08 5.23
C GLN A 39 1.65 -10.76 5.92
N GLU A 40 2.77 -10.06 6.11
CA GLU A 40 3.93 -10.58 6.82
C GLU A 40 3.64 -10.85 8.30
N MET A 41 2.85 -9.97 8.95
CA MET A 41 2.38 -10.21 10.31
C MET A 41 1.49 -11.47 10.38
N ALA A 42 0.54 -11.62 9.45
CA ALA A 42 -0.32 -12.81 9.38
C ALA A 42 0.50 -14.10 9.18
N LYS A 43 1.50 -14.09 8.29
CA LYS A 43 2.42 -15.23 8.11
C LYS A 43 3.11 -15.63 9.41
N LYS A 44 3.69 -14.66 10.13
CA LYS A 44 4.37 -14.93 11.41
C LYS A 44 3.42 -15.51 12.44
N MET A 45 2.22 -14.92 12.56
CA MET A 45 1.20 -15.43 13.49
C MET A 45 0.74 -16.85 13.13
N LEU A 46 0.58 -17.18 11.84
CA LEU A 46 0.26 -18.54 11.40
C LEU A 46 1.37 -19.53 11.75
N LEU A 47 2.63 -19.15 11.55
CA LEU A 47 3.80 -19.97 11.93
C LEU A 47 3.87 -20.18 13.46
N ASP A 48 3.41 -19.20 14.23
CA ASP A 48 3.29 -19.27 15.69
C ASP A 48 2.01 -20.03 16.13
N ASN A 49 1.29 -20.67 15.20
CA ASN A 49 0.05 -21.43 15.42
C ASN A 49 -1.11 -20.61 16.02
N GLU A 50 -1.14 -19.29 15.77
CA GLU A 50 -2.25 -18.44 16.19
C GLU A 50 -3.52 -18.71 15.36
N SER A 51 -4.69 -18.55 15.99
CA SER A 51 -5.99 -18.76 15.31
C SER A 51 -6.27 -17.72 14.21
N VAL A 52 -6.98 -18.14 13.16
CA VAL A 52 -7.40 -17.27 12.05
C VAL A 52 -8.19 -16.05 12.55
N ASP A 53 -9.13 -16.24 13.49
CA ASP A 53 -9.93 -15.14 14.06
C ASP A 53 -9.06 -14.05 14.70
N LYS A 54 -8.03 -14.47 15.44
CA LYS A 54 -7.08 -13.56 16.09
C LYS A 54 -6.26 -12.82 15.04
N ILE A 55 -5.82 -13.51 13.99
CA ILE A 55 -5.07 -12.90 12.89
C ILE A 55 -5.91 -11.86 12.16
N VAL A 56 -7.15 -12.19 11.78
CA VAL A 56 -8.09 -11.24 11.16
C VAL A 56 -8.28 -10.00 12.02
N LYS A 57 -8.46 -10.17 13.33
CA LYS A 57 -8.65 -9.07 14.28
C LYS A 57 -7.46 -8.11 14.36
N TYR A 58 -6.22 -8.61 14.34
CA TYR A 58 -5.03 -7.77 14.52
C TYR A 58 -4.39 -7.27 13.23
N THR A 59 -4.54 -8.03 12.13
CA THR A 59 -3.96 -7.68 10.84
C THR A 59 -4.93 -6.87 9.96
N GLU A 60 -6.22 -6.83 10.32
CA GLU A 60 -7.28 -6.21 9.51
C GLU A 60 -7.39 -6.81 8.09
N LEU A 61 -6.82 -8.00 7.88
CA LEU A 61 -7.01 -8.78 6.66
C LEU A 61 -8.36 -9.48 6.69
N SER A 62 -8.92 -9.77 5.52
CA SER A 62 -10.11 -10.62 5.45
C SER A 62 -9.74 -12.05 5.83
N GLU A 63 -10.72 -12.82 6.32
CA GLU A 63 -10.53 -14.25 6.57
C GLU A 63 -10.04 -14.98 5.30
N ALA A 64 -10.58 -14.63 4.14
CA ALA A 64 -10.17 -15.17 2.85
C ALA A 64 -8.68 -14.93 2.56
N ASP A 65 -8.16 -13.73 2.84
CA ASP A 65 -6.74 -13.41 2.66
C ASP A 65 -5.86 -14.24 3.60
N VAL A 66 -6.26 -14.37 4.87
CA VAL A 66 -5.52 -15.17 5.87
C VAL A 66 -5.50 -16.64 5.47
N LEU A 67 -6.63 -17.18 5.00
CA LEU A 67 -6.71 -18.56 4.51
C LEU A 67 -5.87 -18.78 3.25
N ALA A 68 -5.82 -17.80 2.34
CA ALA A 68 -4.95 -17.87 1.16
C ALA A 68 -3.47 -17.89 1.55
N ILE A 69 -3.05 -17.07 2.53
CA ILE A 69 -1.69 -17.09 3.07
C ILE A 69 -1.38 -18.44 3.71
N LYS A 70 -2.29 -18.97 4.52
CA LYS A 70 -2.12 -20.27 5.16
C LYS A 70 -1.95 -21.38 4.12
N ALA A 71 -2.80 -21.42 3.09
CA ALA A 71 -2.70 -22.39 2.01
C ALA A 71 -1.37 -22.30 1.26
N ALA A 72 -0.82 -21.09 1.08
CA ALA A 72 0.48 -20.91 0.46
C ALA A 72 1.65 -21.41 1.34
N LEU A 73 1.55 -21.30 2.67
CA LEU A 73 2.54 -21.83 3.61
C LEU A 73 2.49 -23.36 3.72
N ASP A 74 1.30 -23.96 3.64
CA ASP A 74 1.14 -25.41 3.69
C ASP A 74 1.68 -26.11 2.41
N GLN A 75 1.85 -25.35 1.32
CA GLN A 75 2.38 -25.82 0.03
C GLN A 75 3.90 -25.62 -0.13
N SER A 76 4.56 -24.94 0.80
CA SER A 76 6.01 -24.67 0.80
C SER A 76 6.77 -25.62 1.72
#